data_AF-A0A504J4T0-F1
#
_entry.id   AF-A0A504J4T0-F1
#
_cell.length_a   1.000
_cell.length_b   1.000
_cell.length_c   1.000
_cell.angle_alpha   90.00
_cell.angle_beta   90.00
_cell.angle_gamma   90.00
#
_symmetry.space_group_name_H-M   'P 1'
#
loop_
_entity.id
_entity.type
_entity.pdbx_description
1 polymer ?
#
loop_
_entity_poly.entity_id
_entity_poly.type
_entity_poly.pdbx_seq_one_letter_code
_entity_poly.pdbx_strand_id
1 'polypeptide(L)'
;MKTKKTTEKQANISKKVIATMMDRAIAIQNDCREHCRDFKIMTSKEHNDTLILRWTTIDISDIDRPVQCYRYECFELDGTPQHCSIHYADQEQANAFFSGLATLYTQQFAIDHKL
;
A
#
# COMPACT_ATOMS: atom_id res chain seq x y z
N MET A 1 23.78 13.37 -26.11
CA MET A 1 22.51 12.79 -25.63
C MET A 1 22.27 13.26 -24.20
N LYS A 2 21.25 14.08 -23.96
CA LYS A 2 20.90 14.55 -22.60
C LYS A 2 20.07 13.46 -21.92
N THR A 3 20.64 12.78 -20.94
CA THR A 3 19.93 11.86 -20.06
C THR A 3 18.87 12.64 -19.28
N LYS A 4 17.59 12.40 -19.61
CA LYS A 4 16.45 12.92 -18.86
C LYS A 4 16.51 12.29 -17.46
N LYS A 5 16.90 13.10 -16.48
CA LYS A 5 16.76 12.80 -15.06
C LYS A 5 15.25 12.82 -14.79
N THR A 6 14.63 11.64 -14.75
CA THR A 6 13.24 11.49 -14.32
C THR A 6 13.25 11.71 -12.81
N THR A 7 13.19 12.97 -12.40
CA THR A 7 12.95 13.34 -11.00
C THR A 7 11.54 12.86 -10.70
N GLU A 8 11.42 11.71 -10.04
CA GLU A 8 10.18 11.22 -9.46
C GLU A 8 9.61 12.35 -8.61
N LYS A 9 8.52 12.93 -9.11
CA LYS A 9 7.75 13.95 -8.40
C LYS A 9 7.11 13.20 -7.23
N GLN A 10 7.86 13.06 -6.14
CA GLN A 10 7.35 12.59 -4.86
C GLN A 10 6.16 13.50 -4.55
N ALA A 11 4.94 12.99 -4.75
CA ALA A 11 3.73 13.76 -4.51
C ALA A 11 3.87 14.33 -3.11
N ASN A 12 3.79 15.66 -2.98
CA ASN A 12 4.01 16.37 -1.73
C ASN A 12 2.79 16.14 -0.82
N ILE A 13 2.61 14.90 -0.39
CA ILE A 13 1.50 14.45 0.43
C ILE A 13 1.77 14.93 1.84
N SER A 14 0.79 15.59 2.43
CA SER A 14 0.97 16.15 3.77
C SER A 14 1.20 15.03 4.79
N LYS A 15 2.03 15.29 5.80
CA LYS A 15 2.22 14.38 6.94
C LYS A 15 0.90 14.00 7.61
N LYS A 16 -0.10 14.90 7.56
CA LYS A 16 -1.45 14.66 8.07
C LYS A 16 -2.14 13.53 7.32
N VAL A 17 -2.07 13.52 5.99
CA VAL A 17 -2.66 12.45 5.16
C VAL A 17 -1.98 11.12 5.43
N ILE A 18 -0.65 11.11 5.54
CA ILE A 18 0.11 9.90 5.92
C ILE A 18 -0.36 9.38 7.28
N ALA A 19 -0.49 10.25 8.28
CA ALA A 19 -0.95 9.86 9.61
C ALA A 19 -2.37 9.25 9.56
N THR A 20 -3.31 9.88 8.84
CA THR A 20 -4.67 9.35 8.66
C THR A 20 -4.69 7.96 8.04
N MET A 21 -3.89 7.73 6.99
CA MET A 21 -3.79 6.41 6.36
C MET A 21 -3.14 5.37 7.29
N MET A 22 -2.20 5.77 8.14
CA MET A 22 -1.59 4.87 9.13
C MET A 22 -2.52 4.58 10.31
N ASP A 23 -3.33 5.53 10.75
CA ASP A 23 -4.39 5.28 11.73
C ASP A 23 -5.38 4.24 11.19
N ARG A 24 -5.69 4.31 9.89
CA ARG A 24 -6.49 3.30 9.20
C ARG A 24 -5.79 1.93 9.16
N ALA A 25 -4.48 1.89 8.92
CA ALA A 25 -3.70 0.66 8.99
C ALA A 25 -3.75 0.01 10.38
N ILE A 26 -3.64 0.82 11.45
CA ILE A 26 -3.76 0.34 12.85
C ILE A 26 -5.15 -0.23 13.11
N ALA A 27 -6.20 0.45 12.66
CA ALA A 27 -7.57 -0.05 12.79
C ALA A 27 -7.74 -1.42 12.10
N ILE A 28 -7.27 -1.55 10.85
CA ILE A 28 -7.29 -2.82 10.12
C ILE A 28 -6.51 -3.89 10.88
N GLN A 29 -5.31 -3.58 11.36
CA GLN A 29 -4.50 -4.54 12.11
C GLN A 29 -5.21 -5.05 13.36
N ASN A 30 -5.89 -4.18 14.10
CA ASN A 30 -6.61 -4.54 15.32
C ASN A 30 -7.85 -5.41 15.06
N ASP A 31 -8.50 -5.22 13.91
CA ASP A 31 -9.73 -5.95 13.53
C ASP A 31 -9.44 -7.22 12.71
N CYS A 32 -8.20 -7.43 12.27
CA CYS A 32 -7.82 -8.52 11.38
C CYS A 32 -7.77 -9.86 12.14
N ARG A 33 -8.54 -10.83 11.67
CA ARG A 33 -8.51 -12.20 12.19
C ARG A 33 -7.30 -12.96 11.68
N GLU A 34 -6.92 -12.68 10.44
CA GLU A 34 -5.67 -13.11 9.83
C GLU A 34 -4.49 -12.30 10.36
N HIS A 35 -3.26 -12.80 10.21
CA HIS A 35 -2.08 -12.00 10.55
C HIS A 35 -1.87 -10.91 9.49
N CYS A 36 -2.47 -9.74 9.71
CA CYS A 36 -2.27 -8.54 8.90
C CYS A 36 -0.93 -7.85 9.21
N ARG A 37 -0.07 -7.64 8.21
CA ARG A 37 1.23 -6.96 8.37
C ARG A 37 1.70 -6.27 7.09
N ASP A 38 2.89 -5.68 7.15
CA ASP A 38 3.57 -5.05 6.00
C ASP A 38 2.76 -3.93 5.31
N PHE A 39 2.05 -3.11 6.11
CA PHE A 39 1.30 -1.95 5.63
C PHE A 39 2.23 -0.95 4.94
N LYS A 40 1.86 -0.52 3.74
CA LYS A 40 2.62 0.43 2.91
C LYS A 40 1.68 1.39 2.20
N ILE A 41 2.06 2.67 2.19
CA ILE A 41 1.41 3.69 1.37
C ILE A 41 2.16 3.77 0.04
N MET A 42 1.42 3.60 -1.05
CA MET A 42 1.95 3.48 -2.40
C MET A 42 1.22 4.41 -3.36
N THR A 43 1.87 4.75 -4.46
CA THR A 43 1.26 5.38 -5.63
C THR A 43 1.45 4.52 -6.86
N SER A 44 0.53 4.65 -7.81
CA SER A 44 0.66 4.09 -9.15
C SER A 44 0.88 5.23 -10.14
N LYS A 45 1.75 5.02 -11.13
CA LYS A 45 1.90 5.95 -12.26
C LYS A 45 0.64 6.01 -13.14
N GLU A 46 -0.17 4.94 -13.10
CA GLU A 46 -1.42 4.83 -13.84
C GLU A 46 -2.57 5.54 -13.12
N HIS A 47 -2.48 5.68 -11.80
CA HIS A 47 -3.47 6.33 -10.94
C HIS A 47 -2.81 7.42 -10.10
N ASN A 48 -2.40 8.52 -10.75
CA ASN A 48 -1.64 9.59 -10.12
C ASN A 48 -2.41 10.36 -9.04
N ASP A 49 -3.74 10.28 -9.07
CA ASP A 49 -4.64 10.95 -8.13
C ASP A 49 -5.12 10.02 -7.00
N THR A 50 -4.52 8.82 -6.89
CA THR A 50 -4.93 7.81 -5.91
C THR A 50 -3.74 7.38 -5.05
N LEU A 51 -3.97 7.38 -3.74
CA LEU A 51 -3.08 6.77 -2.76
C LEU A 51 -3.57 5.37 -2.45
N ILE A 52 -2.64 4.43 -2.29
CA ILE A 52 -2.95 3.01 -2.07
C ILE A 52 -2.33 2.59 -0.75
N LEU A 53 -3.14 2.20 0.22
CA LEU A 53 -2.68 1.49 1.41
C LEU A 53 -2.70 -0.01 1.09
N ARG A 54 -1.52 -0.64 1.01
CA ARG A 54 -1.37 -2.07 0.72
C ARG A 54 -0.84 -2.82 1.94
N TRP A 55 -1.35 -4.01 2.22
CA TRP A 55 -0.84 -4.88 3.29
C TRP A 55 -0.90 -6.36 2.88
N THR A 56 -0.29 -7.22 3.69
CA THR A 56 -0.35 -8.67 3.54
C THR A 56 -1.23 -9.26 4.63
N THR A 57 -2.04 -10.24 4.27
CA THR A 57 -2.77 -11.09 5.22
C THR A 57 -2.19 -12.48 5.13
N ILE A 58 -1.88 -13.08 6.28
CA ILE A 58 -1.44 -14.47 6.35
C ILE A 58 -2.47 -15.23 7.16
N ASP A 59 -3.17 -16.13 6.48
CA ASP A 59 -4.05 -17.10 7.10
C ASP A 59 -3.22 -18.33 7.48
N ILE A 60 -3.19 -18.64 8.77
CA ILE A 60 -2.49 -19.81 9.34
C ILE A 60 -3.46 -20.83 9.91
N SER A 61 -4.75 -20.76 9.54
CA SER A 61 -5.76 -21.73 9.98
C SER A 61 -5.39 -23.16 9.61
N ASP A 62 -4.66 -23.34 8.49
CA ASP A 62 -3.93 -24.56 8.15
C ASP A 62 -2.41 -24.27 8.26
N ILE A 63 -1.79 -24.80 9.31
CA ILE A 63 -0.35 -24.59 9.58
C ILE A 63 0.54 -25.19 8.49
N ASP A 64 0.11 -26.27 7.83
CA ASP A 64 0.88 -26.93 6.79
C ASP A 64 0.78 -26.17 5.46
N ARG A 65 -0.24 -25.29 5.33
CA ARG A 65 -0.54 -24.53 4.10
C ARG A 65 -0.94 -23.10 4.41
N PRO A 66 -0.02 -22.27 4.93
CA PRO A 66 -0.31 -20.87 5.18
C PRO A 66 -0.62 -20.15 3.85
N VAL A 67 -1.73 -19.42 3.82
CA VAL A 67 -2.15 -18.67 2.64
C VAL A 67 -1.81 -17.20 2.84
N GLN A 68 -0.92 -16.67 2.01
CA GLN A 68 -0.57 -15.26 1.99
C GLN A 68 -1.30 -14.55 0.84
N CYS A 69 -2.04 -13.49 1.17
CA CYS A 69 -2.73 -12.65 0.20
C CYS A 69 -2.28 -11.19 0.33
N TYR A 70 -2.22 -10.48 -0.80
CA TYR A 70 -2.13 -9.03 -0.79
C TYR A 70 -3.52 -8.42 -0.72
N ARG A 71 -3.65 -7.36 0.09
CA ARG A 71 -4.86 -6.54 0.22
C ARG A 71 -4.49 -5.09 -0.01
N TYR A 72 -5.49 -4.30 -0.42
CA TYR A 72 -5.32 -2.87 -0.58
C TYR A 72 -6.63 -2.11 -0.32
N GLU A 73 -6.50 -0.87 0.11
CA GLU A 73 -7.54 0.17 0.16
C GLU A 73 -7.02 1.40 -0.59
N CYS A 74 -7.91 2.14 -1.25
CA CYS A 74 -7.54 3.38 -1.94
C CYS A 74 -8.07 4.60 -1.22
N PHE A 75 -7.34 5.70 -1.40
CA PHE A 75 -7.63 6.99 -0.82
C PHE A 75 -7.43 8.06 -1.89
N GLU A 76 -8.21 9.12 -1.80
CA GLU A 76 -7.92 10.36 -2.51
C GLU A 76 -6.60 10.97 -2.00
N LEU A 77 -6.03 11.93 -2.74
CA LEU A 77 -4.80 12.61 -2.34
C LEU A 77 -4.90 13.36 -0.99
N ASP A 78 -6.13 13.65 -0.55
CA ASP A 78 -6.42 14.28 0.75
C ASP A 78 -6.61 13.27 1.90
N GLY A 79 -6.47 11.97 1.63
CA GLY A 79 -6.63 10.90 2.61
C GLY A 79 -8.07 10.44 2.83
N THR A 80 -9.03 10.91 2.05
CA THR A 80 -10.41 10.42 2.08
C THR A 80 -10.47 9.00 1.52
N PRO A 81 -11.03 8.00 2.25
CA PRO A 81 -11.20 6.66 1.71
C PRO A 81 -12.10 6.68 0.48
N GLN A 82 -11.71 5.98 -0.57
CA GLN A 82 -12.52 5.81 -1.76
C GLN A 82 -12.69 4.33 -2.09
N HIS A 83 -13.89 3.96 -2.57
CA HIS A 83 -14.11 2.63 -3.10
C HIS A 83 -13.44 2.52 -4.46
N CYS A 84 -12.24 1.95 -4.49
CA CYS A 84 -11.61 1.52 -5.72
C CYS A 84 -11.89 0.03 -5.96
N SER A 85 -12.29 -0.29 -7.17
CA SER A 85 -12.17 -1.64 -7.70
C SER A 85 -11.26 -1.53 -8.90
N ILE A 86 -9.97 -1.82 -8.70
CA ILE A 86 -9.02 -1.78 -9.81
C ILE A 86 -9.23 -3.08 -10.59
N HIS A 87 -9.98 -2.96 -11.69
CA HIS A 87 -10.24 -4.06 -12.60
C HIS A 87 -9.12 -4.15 -13.62
N TYR A 88 -8.52 -5.33 -13.74
CA TYR A 88 -7.52 -5.62 -14.76
C TYR A 88 -8.17 -6.50 -15.83
N ALA A 89 -7.96 -6.14 -17.10
CA ALA A 89 -8.52 -6.92 -18.21
C ALA A 89 -7.83 -8.29 -18.34
N ASP A 90 -6.58 -8.41 -17.86
CA ASP A 90 -5.77 -9.62 -17.91
C ASP A 90 -4.72 -9.63 -16.77
N GLN A 91 -4.04 -10.77 -16.62
CA GLN A 91 -3.00 -10.97 -15.61
C GLN A 91 -1.75 -10.10 -15.86
N GLU A 92 -1.47 -9.74 -17.10
CA GLU A 92 -0.30 -8.94 -17.46
C GLU A 92 -0.47 -7.49 -16.97
N GLN A 93 -1.66 -6.92 -17.14
CA GLN A 93 -2.02 -5.60 -16.61
C GLN A 93 -2.00 -5.59 -15.08
N ALA A 94 -2.51 -6.65 -14.43
CA ALA A 94 -2.44 -6.76 -12.98
C ALA A 94 -0.98 -6.78 -12.48
N ASN A 95 -0.14 -7.60 -13.13
CA ASN A 95 1.29 -7.70 -12.78
C ASN A 95 2.03 -6.37 -13.03
N ALA A 96 1.73 -5.69 -14.14
CA ALA A 96 2.31 -4.39 -14.48
C ALA A 96 1.95 -3.34 -13.42
N PHE A 97 0.69 -3.28 -13.00
CA PHE A 97 0.23 -2.39 -11.93
C PHE A 97 1.01 -2.63 -10.64
N PHE A 98 1.03 -3.88 -10.14
CA PHE A 98 1.71 -4.20 -8.89
C PHE A 98 3.23 -3.97 -8.95
N SER A 99 3.84 -4.18 -10.12
CA SER A 99 5.26 -3.91 -10.35
C SER A 99 5.56 -2.41 -10.45
N GLY A 100 4.59 -1.61 -10.90
CA GLY A 100 4.68 -0.16 -11.05
C GLY A 100 4.39 0.63 -9.77
N LEU A 101 3.94 -0.04 -8.70
CA LEU A 101 3.67 0.62 -7.42
C LEU A 101 4.96 1.14 -6.79
N ALA A 102 5.04 2.46 -6.65
CA ALA A 102 6.13 3.11 -5.93
C ALA A 102 5.74 3.28 -4.46
N THR A 103 6.63 2.91 -3.54
CA THR A 103 6.41 3.16 -2.11
C THR A 103 6.61 4.65 -1.85
N LEU A 104 5.57 5.36 -1.44
CA LEU A 104 5.66 6.80 -1.14
C LEU A 104 6.40 7.07 0.17
N TYR A 105 6.30 6.11 1.09
CA TYR A 105 6.89 6.19 2.41
C TYR A 105 7.64 4.89 2.70
N THR A 106 8.96 4.93 2.54
CA THR A 106 9.83 3.91 3.12
C THR A 106 9.79 4.13 4.63
N GLN A 107 8.81 3.53 5.30
CA GLN A 107 8.83 3.48 6.75
C GLN A 107 10.16 2.85 7.15
N GLN A 108 11.06 3.64 7.72
CA GLN A 108 12.09 3.09 8.59
C GLN A 108 11.30 2.42 9.69
N PHE A 109 11.33 1.09 9.68
CA PHE A 109 10.62 0.23 10.58
C PHE A 109 10.55 0.85 11.97
N ALA A 110 9.35 0.96 12.54
CA ALA A 110 9.23 0.93 13.99
C ALA A 110 9.58 -0.50 14.42
N ILE A 111 10.86 -0.88 14.33
CA ILE A 111 11.44 -1.80 15.29
C ILE A 111 11.62 -0.94 16.54
N ASP A 112 10.54 -0.75 17.28
CA ASP A 112 10.67 -0.57 18.72
C ASP A 112 10.29 -1.91 19.34
N HIS A 113 11.14 -2.91 19.10
CA HIS A 113 11.32 -3.93 20.12
C HIS A 113 11.99 -3.21 21.28
N LYS A 114 11.19 -2.70 22.21
CA LYS A 114 11.68 -2.47 23.57
C LYS A 114 12.27 -3.79 24.05
N LEU A 115 13.59 -3.82 24.17
CA LEU A 115 14.36 -4.75 24.97
C LEU A 115 15.06 -3.93 26.05
#